data_AF-A0A2V8F5H6-F1
#
_entry.id   AF-A0A2V8F5H6-F1
#
_cell.length_a   1.000
_cell.length_b   1.000
_cell.length_c   1.000
_cell.angle_alpha   90.00
_cell.angle_beta   90.00
_cell.angle_gamma   90.00
#
_symmetry.space_group_name_H-M   'P 1'
#
loop_
_entity.id
_entity.type
_entity.pdbx_description
1 polymer ?
#
loop_
_entity_poly.entity_id
_entity_poly.type
_entity_poly.pdbx_seq_one_letter_code
_entity_poly.pdbx_strand_id
1 'polypeptide(L)'
;MLVQEQVQEHAAAAAHGAAEKFNAGEVIIHHVANSSHEEPLFRLPTILGIDFSVTKHVLMLWMVAAALFVVVTWAVQRYLKQERLIPSGVMNALEALVEFVRDDIVQPNVGRKWVGAWAPLILTLFFFILGANAIGLV
;
A
#
# COMPACT_ATOMS: atom_id res chain seq x y z
N MET A 1 59.71 6.43 -21.04
CA MET A 1 58.54 5.85 -21.73
C MET A 1 57.54 5.30 -20.71
N LEU A 2 57.94 4.43 -19.77
CA LEU A 2 57.07 3.86 -18.73
C LEU A 2 56.44 4.85 -17.72
N VAL A 3 57.11 5.98 -17.43
CA VAL A 3 56.58 7.01 -16.49
C VAL A 3 55.40 7.79 -17.09
N GLN A 4 55.36 7.96 -18.42
CA GLN A 4 54.26 8.65 -19.10
C GLN A 4 53.00 7.78 -19.16
N GLU A 5 53.18 6.46 -19.28
CA GLU A 5 52.07 5.49 -19.31
C GLU A 5 51.36 5.39 -17.95
N GLN A 6 52.11 5.38 -16.85
CA GLN A 6 51.55 5.38 -15.48
C GLN A 6 50.84 6.70 -15.13
N VAL A 7 51.34 7.84 -15.60
CA VAL A 7 50.66 9.15 -15.42
C VAL A 7 49.38 9.19 -16.24
N GLN A 8 49.36 8.59 -17.44
CA GLN A 8 48.17 8.48 -18.27
C GLN A 8 47.13 7.50 -17.68
N GLU A 9 47.57 6.40 -17.08
CA GLU A 9 46.72 5.41 -16.40
C GLU A 9 46.12 5.98 -15.10
N HIS A 10 46.90 6.70 -14.29
CA HIS A 10 46.39 7.43 -13.13
C HIS A 10 45.47 8.60 -13.51
N ALA A 11 45.75 9.31 -14.61
CA ALA A 11 44.86 10.34 -15.12
C ALA A 11 43.55 9.76 -15.69
N ALA A 12 43.61 8.59 -16.34
CA ALA A 12 42.43 7.87 -16.84
C ALA A 12 41.59 7.28 -15.70
N ALA A 13 42.22 6.75 -14.64
CA ALA A 13 41.54 6.28 -13.43
C ALA A 13 40.90 7.44 -12.64
N ALA A 14 41.57 8.60 -12.55
CA ALA A 14 41.01 9.81 -11.95
C ALA A 14 39.86 10.40 -12.78
N ALA A 15 39.92 10.29 -14.11
CA ALA A 15 38.82 10.68 -15.01
C ALA A 15 37.61 9.74 -14.89
N HIS A 16 37.83 8.44 -14.67
CA HIS A 16 36.76 7.48 -14.43
C HIS A 16 36.11 7.63 -13.05
N GLY A 17 36.86 8.02 -12.01
CA GLY A 17 36.31 8.29 -10.68
C GLY A 17 35.60 9.65 -10.55
N ALA A 18 35.91 10.62 -11.42
CA ALA A 18 35.32 11.96 -11.39
C ALA A 18 34.01 12.10 -12.19
N ALA A 19 33.65 11.08 -12.97
CA ALA A 19 32.47 11.07 -13.84
C ALA A 19 31.24 10.36 -13.25
N GLU A 20 31.34 9.77 -12.06
CA GLU A 20 30.16 9.33 -11.31
C GLU A 20 29.65 10.50 -10.46
N LYS A 21 29.31 11.61 -11.12
CA LYS A 21 28.61 12.70 -10.44
C LYS A 21 27.22 12.18 -10.09
N PHE A 22 27.01 11.87 -8.81
CA PHE A 22 25.69 11.59 -8.25
C PHE A 22 24.72 12.68 -8.71
N ASN A 23 23.93 12.37 -9.75
CA ASN A 23 23.00 13.30 -10.34
C ASN A 23 21.71 13.19 -9.55
N ALA A 24 21.62 13.95 -8.45
CA ALA A 24 20.46 13.93 -7.56
C ALA A 24 19.15 14.12 -8.33
N GLY A 25 19.14 14.92 -9.41
CA GLY A 25 17.96 15.09 -10.26
C GLY A 25 17.54 13.81 -10.97
N GLU A 26 18.50 13.08 -11.53
CA GLU A 26 18.23 11.79 -12.17
C GLU A 26 17.89 10.69 -11.15
N VAL A 27 18.48 10.76 -9.96
CA VAL A 27 18.16 9.86 -8.84
C VAL A 27 16.71 10.07 -8.34
N ILE A 28 16.34 11.33 -8.15
CA ILE A 28 15.00 11.72 -7.69
C ILE A 28 13.95 11.43 -8.77
N ILE A 29 14.22 11.76 -10.04
CA ILE A 29 13.25 11.52 -11.12
C ILE A 29 12.97 10.02 -11.28
N HIS A 30 13.98 9.14 -11.23
CA HIS A 30 13.71 7.70 -11.35
C HIS A 30 13.02 7.11 -10.10
N HIS A 31 13.25 7.66 -8.89
CA HIS A 31 12.55 7.23 -7.66
C HIS A 31 11.10 7.75 -7.61
N VAL A 32 10.86 9.00 -8.01
CA VAL A 32 9.54 9.64 -7.93
C VAL A 32 8.65 9.24 -9.09
N ALA A 33 9.19 9.17 -10.31
CA ALA A 33 8.38 8.88 -11.48
C ALA A 33 7.84 7.45 -11.45
N ASN A 34 8.45 6.54 -10.67
CA ASN A 34 8.19 5.10 -10.66
C ASN A 34 7.78 4.61 -12.07
N SER A 35 8.48 5.10 -13.09
CA SER A 35 8.28 4.69 -14.47
C SER A 35 9.07 3.41 -14.65
N SER A 36 8.75 2.43 -13.82
CA SER A 36 9.04 1.06 -14.19
C SER A 36 8.37 0.86 -15.53
N HIS A 37 9.13 0.44 -16.52
CA HIS A 37 8.63 -0.54 -17.47
C HIS A 37 7.81 -1.54 -16.65
N GLU A 38 6.50 -1.35 -16.59
CA GLU A 38 5.58 -2.26 -15.91
C GLU A 38 5.52 -3.50 -16.80
N GLU A 39 6.61 -4.27 -16.82
CA GLU A 39 6.62 -5.66 -17.21
C GLU A 39 5.52 -6.30 -16.37
N PRO A 40 4.37 -6.66 -16.96
CA PRO A 40 3.32 -7.32 -16.23
C PRO A 40 3.91 -8.62 -15.71
N LEU A 41 3.80 -8.86 -14.41
CA LEU A 41 4.26 -10.13 -13.85
C LEU A 41 3.48 -11.29 -14.48
N PHE A 42 2.22 -11.04 -14.82
CA PHE A 42 1.39 -11.92 -15.63
C PHE A 42 0.68 -11.13 -16.73
N ARG A 43 1.07 -11.35 -17.99
CA ARG A 43 0.31 -10.89 -19.15
C ARG A 43 -0.87 -11.82 -19.35
N LEU A 44 -2.06 -11.36 -18.98
CA LEU A 44 -3.30 -12.04 -19.32
C LEU A 44 -3.68 -11.69 -20.77
N PRO A 45 -4.31 -12.61 -21.51
CA PRO A 45 -4.77 -12.33 -22.87
C PRO A 45 -5.73 -11.14 -22.86
N THR A 46 -5.63 -10.27 -23.86
CA THR A 46 -6.55 -9.15 -24.04
C THR A 46 -7.96 -9.67 -24.25
N ILE A 47 -8.86 -9.29 -23.36
CA ILE A 47 -10.29 -9.62 -23.48
C ILE A 47 -10.97 -8.33 -23.94
N LEU A 48 -11.58 -8.35 -25.12
CA LEU A 48 -12.29 -7.20 -25.71
C LEU A 48 -11.42 -5.93 -25.89
N GLY A 49 -10.11 -6.07 -26.05
CA GLY A 49 -9.17 -4.94 -26.22
C GLY A 49 -8.73 -4.27 -24.91
N ILE A 50 -9.06 -4.86 -23.75
CA ILE A 50 -8.60 -4.41 -22.44
C ILE A 50 -7.46 -5.33 -21.96
N ASP A 51 -6.29 -4.75 -21.68
CA ASP A 51 -5.14 -5.44 -21.10
C ASP A 51 -5.36 -5.65 -19.59
N PHE A 52 -5.76 -6.86 -19.17
CA PHE A 52 -5.85 -7.26 -17.75
C PHE A 52 -4.49 -7.66 -17.15
N SER A 53 -3.42 -7.09 -17.65
CA SER A 53 -2.06 -7.37 -17.21
C SER A 53 -1.89 -7.06 -15.71
N VAL A 54 -1.42 -8.03 -14.93
CA VAL A 54 -1.27 -7.89 -13.48
C VAL A 54 0.06 -7.19 -13.19
N THR A 55 -0.03 -5.92 -12.76
CA THR A 55 1.11 -5.10 -12.40
C THR A 55 1.51 -5.31 -10.94
N LYS A 56 2.70 -4.86 -10.55
CA LYS A 56 3.17 -4.93 -9.16
C LYS A 56 2.21 -4.21 -8.20
N HIS A 57 1.63 -3.09 -8.63
CA HIS A 57 0.63 -2.34 -7.88
C HIS A 57 -0.67 -3.12 -7.69
N VAL A 58 -1.14 -3.82 -8.73
CA VAL A 58 -2.33 -4.69 -8.63
C VAL A 58 -2.08 -5.83 -7.63
N LEU A 59 -0.88 -6.43 -7.64
CA LEU A 59 -0.52 -7.44 -6.65
C LEU A 59 -0.46 -6.87 -5.23
N MET A 60 0.11 -5.67 -5.03
CA MET A 60 0.08 -5.02 -3.72
C MET A 60 -1.36 -4.78 -3.26
N LEU A 61 -2.25 -4.34 -4.15
CA LEU A 61 -3.66 -4.14 -3.82
C LEU A 61 -4.33 -5.45 -3.40
N TRP A 62 -4.01 -6.57 -4.06
CA TRP A 62 -4.48 -7.90 -3.66
C TRP A 62 -3.92 -8.33 -2.31
N MET A 63 -2.65 -8.05 -2.02
CA MET A 63 -2.03 -8.33 -0.73
C MET A 63 -2.73 -7.56 0.40
N VAL A 64 -3.00 -6.26 0.20
CA VAL A 64 -3.75 -5.43 1.15
C VAL A 64 -5.17 -5.97 1.35
N ALA A 65 -5.86 -6.31 0.26
CA ALA A 65 -7.20 -6.86 0.32
C ALA A 65 -7.24 -8.19 1.09
N ALA A 66 -6.27 -9.09 0.84
CA ALA A 66 -6.16 -10.36 1.55
C ALA A 66 -5.86 -10.16 3.05
N ALA A 67 -4.92 -9.26 3.38
CA ALA A 67 -4.58 -8.93 4.76
C ALA A 67 -5.81 -8.37 5.51
N LEU A 68 -6.52 -7.42 4.89
CA LEU A 68 -7.74 -6.85 5.47
C LEU A 68 -8.81 -7.93 5.68
N PHE A 69 -9.02 -8.80 4.68
CA PHE A 69 -10.00 -9.88 4.77
C PHE A 69 -9.72 -10.80 5.96
N VAL A 70 -8.46 -11.16 6.18
CA VAL A 70 -8.03 -11.97 7.33
C VAL A 70 -8.28 -11.23 8.64
N VAL A 71 -7.87 -9.96 8.75
CA VAL A 71 -8.03 -9.16 9.98
C VAL A 71 -9.50 -8.98 10.35
N VAL A 72 -10.34 -8.61 9.38
CA VAL A 72 -11.78 -8.40 9.61
C VAL A 72 -12.46 -9.72 9.98
N THR A 73 -12.18 -10.81 9.26
CA THR A 73 -12.75 -12.13 9.58
C THR A 73 -12.34 -12.59 10.97
N TRP A 74 -11.07 -12.41 11.33
CA TRP A 74 -10.56 -12.73 12.66
C TRP A 74 -11.24 -11.88 13.75
N ALA A 75 -11.38 -10.56 13.54
CA ALA A 75 -12.04 -9.66 14.48
C ALA A 75 -13.53 -10.04 14.70
N VAL A 76 -14.26 -10.34 13.61
CA VAL A 76 -15.66 -10.78 13.68
C VAL A 76 -15.77 -12.13 14.36
N GLN A 77 -14.92 -13.10 14.03
CA GLN A 77 -14.92 -14.39 14.71
C GLN A 77 -14.60 -14.26 16.20
N ARG A 78 -13.69 -13.34 16.57
CA ARG A 78 -13.36 -13.05 17.97
C ARG A 78 -14.55 -12.45 18.71
N TYR A 79 -15.30 -11.58 18.05
CA TYR A 79 -16.55 -10.98 18.56
C TYR A 79 -17.63 -12.04 18.78
N LEU A 80 -17.87 -12.89 17.79
CA LEU A 80 -18.91 -13.93 17.88
C LEU A 80 -18.60 -15.01 18.92
N LYS A 81 -17.32 -15.31 19.16
CA LYS A 81 -16.88 -16.29 20.18
C LYS A 81 -16.86 -15.73 21.60
N GLN A 82 -17.19 -14.46 21.80
CA GLN A 82 -17.18 -13.83 23.11
C GLN A 82 -18.46 -14.22 23.87
N GLU A 83 -18.34 -15.13 24.84
CA GLU A 83 -19.46 -15.54 25.71
C GLU A 83 -19.82 -14.48 26.77
N ARG A 84 -18.94 -13.49 26.98
CA ARG A 84 -19.14 -12.42 27.97
C ARG A 84 -19.75 -11.18 27.32
N LEU A 85 -20.87 -10.73 27.89
CA LEU A 85 -21.60 -9.50 27.52
C LEU A 85 -20.80 -8.20 27.69
N ILE A 86 -19.65 -8.25 28.38
CA ILE A 86 -18.81 -7.07 28.66
C ILE A 86 -17.47 -7.25 27.93
N PRO A 87 -17.24 -6.53 26.81
CA PRO A 87 -15.98 -6.58 26.09
C PRO A 87 -14.86 -5.93 26.94
N SER A 88 -13.76 -6.66 27.16
CA SER A 88 -12.61 -6.15 27.92
C SER A 88 -11.39 -5.91 27.02
N GLY A 89 -10.73 -4.76 27.19
CA GLY A 89 -9.43 -4.44 26.57
C GLY A 89 -9.55 -4.03 25.10
N VAL A 90 -8.82 -4.72 24.21
CA VAL A 90 -8.75 -4.43 22.77
C VAL A 90 -10.14 -4.46 22.10
N MET A 91 -11.04 -5.30 22.60
CA MET A 91 -12.39 -5.41 22.08
C MET A 91 -13.21 -4.14 22.30
N ASN A 92 -13.06 -3.51 23.46
CA ASN A 92 -13.73 -2.25 23.78
C ASN A 92 -13.22 -1.10 22.89
N ALA A 93 -11.91 -1.08 22.61
CA ALA A 93 -11.34 -0.11 21.68
C ALA A 93 -11.87 -0.31 20.23
N LEU A 94 -11.99 -1.58 19.80
CA LEU A 94 -12.58 -1.90 18.50
C LEU A 94 -14.05 -1.47 18.42
N GLU A 95 -14.84 -1.75 19.46
CA GLU A 95 -16.24 -1.32 19.54
C GLU A 95 -16.38 0.20 19.49
N ALA A 96 -15.62 0.93 20.31
CA ALA A 96 -15.60 2.39 20.29
C ALA A 96 -15.20 2.95 18.90
N LEU A 97 -14.24 2.32 18.21
CA LEU A 97 -13.84 2.72 16.87
C LEU A 97 -14.96 2.46 15.83
N VAL A 98 -15.63 1.32 15.91
CA VAL A 98 -16.75 0.98 15.02
C VAL A 98 -17.94 1.92 15.27
N GLU A 99 -18.25 2.21 16.53
CA GLU A 99 -19.30 3.14 16.93
C GLU A 99 -18.98 4.56 16.47
N PHE A 100 -17.74 5.03 16.63
CA PHE A 100 -17.27 6.31 16.09
C PHE A 100 -17.50 6.41 14.58
N VAL A 101 -17.07 5.41 13.79
CA VAL A 101 -17.28 5.42 12.34
C VAL A 101 -18.78 5.41 12.01
N ARG A 102 -19.59 4.63 12.71
CA ARG A 102 -21.03 4.53 12.43
C ARG A 102 -21.80 5.80 12.81
N ASP A 103 -21.58 6.32 14.01
CA ASP A 103 -22.45 7.32 14.62
C ASP A 103 -21.94 8.74 14.39
N ASP A 104 -20.62 8.95 14.34
CA ASP A 104 -20.03 10.28 14.11
C ASP A 104 -19.71 10.53 12.64
N ILE A 105 -19.45 9.49 11.83
CA ILE A 105 -19.17 9.64 10.40
C ILE A 105 -20.39 9.26 9.56
N VAL A 106 -20.89 8.02 9.64
CA VAL A 106 -21.91 7.54 8.69
C VAL A 106 -23.28 8.16 8.95
N GLN A 107 -23.72 8.19 10.21
CA GLN A 107 -25.04 8.67 10.58
C GLN A 107 -25.34 10.12 10.16
N PRO A 108 -24.47 11.12 10.40
CA PRO A 108 -24.74 12.48 9.96
C PRO A 108 -24.68 12.65 8.43
N ASN A 109 -23.91 11.81 7.72
CA ASN A 109 -23.73 11.95 6.26
C ASN A 109 -24.82 11.24 5.44
N VAL A 110 -25.28 10.06 5.85
CA VAL A 110 -26.25 9.24 5.07
C VAL A 110 -27.67 9.31 5.64
N GLY A 111 -27.81 9.73 6.90
CA GLY A 111 -29.08 9.83 7.61
C GLY A 111 -29.55 8.50 8.20
N ARG A 112 -30.30 8.59 9.32
CA ARG A 112 -30.67 7.46 10.22
C ARG A 112 -31.28 6.25 9.51
N LYS A 113 -32.04 6.45 8.44
CA LYS A 113 -32.71 5.38 7.68
C LYS A 113 -31.74 4.46 6.91
N TRP A 114 -30.56 4.95 6.54
CA TRP A 114 -29.63 4.25 5.66
C TRP A 114 -28.37 3.78 6.38
N VAL A 115 -28.15 4.18 7.63
CA VAL A 115 -26.96 3.83 8.41
C VAL A 115 -26.72 2.32 8.45
N GLY A 116 -27.77 1.51 8.61
CA GLY A 116 -27.61 0.04 8.66
C GLY A 116 -27.07 -0.58 7.37
N ALA A 117 -27.35 0.03 6.21
CA ALA A 117 -26.87 -0.46 4.92
C ALA A 117 -25.49 0.12 4.55
N TRP A 118 -25.22 1.38 4.92
CA TRP A 118 -24.00 2.09 4.54
C TRP A 118 -22.86 1.94 5.55
N ALA A 119 -23.16 1.74 6.83
CA ALA A 119 -22.13 1.60 7.86
C ALA A 119 -21.18 0.43 7.58
N PRO A 120 -21.63 -0.78 7.20
CA PRO A 120 -20.72 -1.88 6.89
C PRO A 120 -19.79 -1.57 5.72
N LEU A 121 -20.28 -0.88 4.69
CA LEU A 121 -19.50 -0.50 3.50
C LEU A 121 -18.48 0.60 3.81
N ILE A 122 -18.86 1.62 4.57
CA ILE A 122 -17.95 2.69 4.98
C ILE A 122 -16.89 2.12 5.93
N LEU A 123 -17.27 1.23 6.83
CA LEU A 123 -16.35 0.59 7.78
C LEU A 123 -15.30 -0.27 7.06
N THR A 124 -15.70 -1.05 6.06
CA THR A 124 -14.75 -1.85 5.26
C THR A 124 -13.81 -0.96 4.48
N LEU A 125 -14.32 0.11 3.85
CA LEU A 125 -13.50 1.08 3.13
C LEU A 125 -12.53 1.82 4.06
N PHE A 126 -12.99 2.21 5.26
CA PHE A 126 -12.18 2.87 6.27
C PHE A 126 -10.97 2.01 6.66
N PHE A 127 -11.19 0.76 7.05
CA PHE A 127 -10.09 -0.14 7.41
C PHE A 127 -9.23 -0.53 6.21
N PHE A 128 -9.80 -0.63 5.00
CA PHE A 128 -9.04 -0.87 3.79
C PHE A 128 -8.05 0.26 3.50
N ILE A 129 -8.52 1.50 3.49
CA ILE A 129 -7.67 2.67 3.23
C ILE A 129 -6.65 2.84 4.36
N LEU A 130 -7.06 2.69 5.61
CA LEU A 130 -6.16 2.75 6.76
C LEU A 130 -5.06 1.69 6.67
N GLY A 131 -5.42 0.44 6.34
CA GLY A 131 -4.48 -0.67 6.19
C GLY A 131 -3.56 -0.51 4.98
N ALA A 132 -4.09 -0.03 3.85
CA ALA A 132 -3.31 0.28 2.65
C ALA A 132 -2.23 1.32 2.95
N ASN A 133 -2.61 2.40 3.65
CA ASN A 133 -1.68 3.46 4.03
C ASN A 133 -0.68 3.00 5.10
N ALA A 134 -1.10 2.15 6.04
CA ALA A 134 -0.19 1.57 7.04
C ALA A 134 0.87 0.67 6.40
N ILE A 135 0.48 -0.16 5.42
CA ILE A 135 1.42 -0.99 4.66
C ILE A 135 2.32 -0.12 3.77
N GLY A 136 1.77 0.92 3.14
CA GLY A 136 2.54 1.84 2.30
C GLY A 136 3.52 2.74 3.06
N LEU A 137 3.48 2.77 4.40
CA LEU A 137 4.46 3.46 5.23
C LEU A 137 5.77 2.65 5.40
N VAL A 138 5.70 1.33 5.23
CA VAL A 138 6.84 0.39 5.34
C VAL A 138 7.52 0.26 4.00
#